data_AF-A0A940CFE0-F1
#
_entry.id   AF-A0A940CFE0-F1
#
_cell.length_a   1.000
_cell.length_b   1.000
_cell.length_c   1.000
_cell.angle_alpha   90.00
_cell.angle_beta   90.00
_cell.angle_gamma   90.00
#
_symmetry.space_group_name_H-M   'P 1'
#
loop_
_entity.id
_entity.type
_entity.pdbx_description
1 polymer ?
#
loop_
_entity_poly.entity_id
_entity_poly.type
_entity_poly.pdbx_seq_one_letter_code
_entity_poly.pdbx_strand_id
1 'polypeptide(L)'
;MITVYKREMNAYFYSPVAYSIIAVFMVLVGLFFWVYNLLYASTDFSRALSMTSTYLTFIMPILTMKLLSDERRNGTEVLLRTSPVPMWKVVLGKYFASLTLYAIMLALTAIYPILMTFMTDDGVPTAKTFGGYVAFFLLGATYLAISLFASSFTESQVVAAISGIVVLLVLYYMQSIGASIGGKFGAVLQWLSPLRRYSDFSLGGFNFASLFFYVSFSAMMVFFTILNVERRRWQ
;
A
#
# COMPACT_ATOMS: atom_id res chain seq x y z
N MET A 1 -6.82 -0.61 -20.71
CA MET A 1 -5.90 -0.66 -19.56
C MET A 1 -4.96 0.52 -19.60
N ILE A 2 -4.05 0.58 -20.58
CA ILE A 2 -3.07 1.67 -20.71
C ILE A 2 -3.74 3.07 -20.75
N THR A 3 -4.86 3.22 -21.47
CA THR A 3 -5.58 4.50 -21.53
C THR A 3 -6.14 4.95 -20.18
N VAL A 4 -6.72 4.02 -19.40
CA VAL A 4 -7.24 4.31 -18.06
C VAL A 4 -6.09 4.64 -17.12
N TYR A 5 -5.04 3.81 -17.13
CA TYR A 5 -3.83 4.06 -16.35
C TYR A 5 -3.22 5.44 -16.62
N LYS A 6 -3.06 5.83 -17.89
CA LYS A 6 -2.51 7.14 -18.27
C LYS A 6 -3.40 8.28 -17.80
N ARG A 7 -4.73 8.12 -17.90
CA ARG A 7 -5.71 9.09 -17.40
C ARG A 7 -5.58 9.28 -15.89
N GLU A 8 -5.54 8.19 -15.13
CA GLU A 8 -5.42 8.24 -13.65
C GLU A 8 -4.06 8.83 -13.23
N MET A 9 -2.97 8.45 -13.91
CA MET A 9 -1.64 9.01 -13.65
C MET A 9 -1.62 10.52 -13.86
N ASN A 10 -2.15 10.98 -14.99
CA ASN A 10 -2.27 12.40 -15.26
C ASN A 10 -3.11 13.10 -14.19
N ALA A 11 -4.25 12.52 -13.79
CA ALA A 11 -5.10 13.07 -12.74
C ALA A 11 -4.34 13.23 -11.40
N TYR A 12 -3.45 12.31 -11.05
CA TYR A 12 -2.58 12.46 -9.88
C TYR A 12 -1.61 13.63 -10.01
N PHE A 13 -0.86 13.72 -11.12
CA PHE A 13 0.15 14.77 -11.31
C PHE A 13 -0.43 16.17 -11.58
N TYR A 14 -1.67 16.28 -12.04
CA TYR A 14 -2.36 17.57 -12.14
C TYR A 14 -3.06 17.98 -10.84
N SER A 15 -3.25 17.05 -9.90
CA SER A 15 -3.91 17.35 -8.63
C SER A 15 -2.89 17.80 -7.58
N PRO A 16 -3.08 18.97 -6.93
CA PRO A 16 -2.19 19.41 -5.85
C PRO A 16 -2.16 18.43 -4.67
N VAL A 17 -3.21 17.60 -4.51
CA VAL A 17 -3.34 16.64 -3.42
C VAL A 17 -2.28 15.54 -3.48
N ALA A 18 -1.89 15.07 -4.66
CA ALA A 18 -0.89 14.01 -4.79
C ALA A 18 0.49 14.48 -4.30
N TYR A 19 0.87 15.71 -4.63
CA TYR A 19 2.12 16.31 -4.13
C TYR A 19 2.10 16.48 -2.61
N SER A 20 0.96 16.89 -2.03
CA SER A 20 0.82 16.95 -0.57
C SER A 20 1.03 15.59 0.09
N ILE A 21 0.46 14.52 -0.47
CA ILE A 21 0.63 13.16 0.06
C ILE A 21 2.09 12.70 -0.06
N ILE A 22 2.75 12.97 -1.19
CA ILE A 22 4.18 12.66 -1.37
C ILE A 22 5.03 13.39 -0.32
N ALA A 23 4.77 14.68 -0.09
CA ALA A 23 5.49 15.49 0.88
C ALA A 23 5.29 14.96 2.31
N VAL A 24 4.05 14.68 2.72
CA VAL A 24 3.74 14.11 4.04
C VAL A 24 4.41 12.75 4.21
N PHE A 25 4.37 11.89 3.20
CA PHE A 25 5.03 10.59 3.25
C PHE A 25 6.54 10.71 3.41
N MET A 26 7.19 11.60 2.66
CA MET A 26 8.62 11.88 2.80
C MET A 26 8.96 12.40 4.20
N VAL A 27 8.20 13.37 4.72
CA VAL A 27 8.41 13.90 6.07
C VAL A 27 8.26 12.80 7.13
N LEU A 28 7.25 11.94 7.01
CA LEU A 28 7.06 10.82 7.93
C LEU A 28 8.25 9.85 7.90
N VAL A 29 8.68 9.41 6.71
CA VAL A 29 9.84 8.53 6.57
C VAL A 29 11.11 9.21 7.10
N GLY A 30 11.29 10.51 6.82
CA GLY A 30 12.40 11.31 7.33
C GLY A 30 12.42 11.44 8.86
N LEU A 31 11.25 11.54 9.49
CA LEU A 31 11.12 11.53 10.95
C LEU A 31 11.56 10.18 11.52
N PHE A 32 11.10 9.07 10.93
CA PHE A 32 11.53 7.72 11.35
C PHE A 32 13.02 7.48 11.08
N PHE A 33 13.55 8.01 9.98
CA PHE A 33 14.98 8.01 9.69
C PHE A 33 15.76 8.72 10.80
N TRP A 34 15.35 9.94 11.16
CA TRP A 34 15.97 10.71 12.24
C TRP A 34 15.91 9.96 13.57
N VAL A 35 14.73 9.51 13.97
CA VAL A 35 14.52 8.88 15.28
C VAL A 35 15.26 7.54 15.39
N TYR A 36 15.23 6.68 14.38
CA TYR A 36 15.75 5.31 14.52
C TYR A 36 17.20 5.15 14.05
N ASN A 37 17.68 6.01 13.16
CA ASN A 37 19.04 5.89 12.63
C ASN A 37 19.96 6.99 13.16
N LEU A 38 19.56 8.26 13.08
CA LEU A 38 20.42 9.36 13.51
C LEU A 38 20.56 9.47 15.02
N LEU A 39 19.46 9.36 15.79
CA LEU A 39 19.52 9.45 17.26
C LEU A 39 20.26 8.27 17.91
N TYR A 40 20.16 7.08 17.32
CA TYR A 40 20.78 5.85 17.85
C TYR A 40 22.07 5.45 17.14
N ALA A 41 22.60 6.28 16.24
CA ALA A 41 23.77 5.99 15.40
C ALA A 41 23.70 4.60 14.74
N SER A 42 22.54 4.23 14.21
CA SER A 42 22.29 2.94 13.56
C SER A 42 22.30 3.10 12.05
N THR A 43 22.91 2.15 11.35
CA THR A 43 22.91 2.05 9.88
C THR A 43 21.74 1.22 9.34
N ASP A 44 20.88 0.67 10.21
CA ASP A 44 19.79 -0.22 9.81
C ASP A 44 18.51 0.54 9.41
N PHE A 45 18.51 1.02 8.16
CA PHE A 45 17.35 1.71 7.58
C PHE A 45 16.09 0.82 7.48
N SER A 46 16.25 -0.50 7.45
CA SER A 46 15.14 -1.46 7.42
C SER A 46 14.21 -1.29 8.63
N ARG A 47 14.78 -0.91 9.78
CA ARG A 47 14.02 -0.62 11.01
C ARG A 47 13.16 0.63 10.86
N ALA A 48 13.67 1.71 10.26
CA ALA A 48 12.88 2.91 10.00
C ALA A 48 11.71 2.64 9.04
N LEU A 49 11.94 1.86 7.99
CA LEU A 49 10.87 1.41 7.09
C LEU A 49 9.83 0.56 7.83
N SER A 50 10.26 -0.38 8.66
CA SER A 50 9.36 -1.21 9.47
C SER A 50 8.44 -0.37 10.35
N MET A 51 8.98 0.64 11.04
CA MET A 51 8.18 1.54 11.89
C MET A 51 7.22 2.40 11.08
N THR A 52 7.65 2.82 9.88
CA THR A 52 6.80 3.55 8.94
C THR A 52 5.63 2.70 8.41
N SER A 53 5.73 1.37 8.46
CA SER A 53 4.68 0.47 7.92
C SER A 53 3.32 0.65 8.60
N THR A 54 3.32 1.06 9.88
CA THR A 54 2.10 1.45 10.60
C THR A 54 1.39 2.61 9.93
N TYR A 55 2.11 3.59 9.39
CA TYR A 55 1.52 4.77 8.76
C TYR A 55 0.97 4.47 7.35
N LEU A 56 1.44 3.39 6.71
CA LEU A 56 0.84 2.92 5.47
C LEU A 56 -0.64 2.55 5.64
N THR A 57 -1.07 2.13 6.83
CA THR A 57 -2.50 1.83 7.06
C THR A 57 -3.38 3.07 6.93
N PHE A 58 -2.81 4.27 7.08
CA PHE A 58 -3.51 5.54 6.89
C PHE A 58 -3.33 6.06 5.47
N ILE A 59 -2.11 6.02 4.94
CA ILE A 59 -1.78 6.62 3.64
C ILE A 59 -2.42 5.84 2.48
N MET A 60 -2.47 4.51 2.53
CA MET A 60 -2.98 3.69 1.43
C MET A 60 -4.49 3.88 1.18
N PRO A 61 -5.34 3.95 2.22
CA PRO A 61 -6.70 4.39 2.05
C PRO A 61 -6.73 5.80 1.46
N ILE A 62 -5.93 6.75 1.95
CA ILE A 62 -5.98 8.16 1.49
C ILE A 62 -5.72 8.26 0.00
N LEU A 63 -4.76 7.48 -0.47
CA LEU A 63 -4.36 7.44 -1.87
C LEU A 63 -5.42 6.79 -2.78
N THR A 64 -6.23 5.86 -2.27
CA THR A 64 -7.18 5.07 -3.08
C THR A 64 -8.65 5.46 -2.90
N MET A 65 -8.98 6.26 -1.89
CA MET A 65 -10.35 6.71 -1.56
C MET A 65 -11.09 7.25 -2.79
N LYS A 66 -10.45 8.14 -3.56
CA LYS A 66 -11.06 8.85 -4.69
C LYS A 66 -11.26 7.98 -5.93
N LEU A 67 -10.48 6.90 -6.09
CA LEU A 67 -10.42 6.13 -7.33
C LEU A 67 -11.77 5.56 -7.76
N LEU A 68 -12.58 5.08 -6.82
CA LEU A 68 -13.90 4.50 -7.12
C LEU A 68 -15.06 5.33 -6.55
N SER A 69 -14.86 5.98 -5.39
CA SER A 69 -15.93 6.76 -4.77
C SER A 69 -16.28 8.03 -5.56
N ASP A 70 -15.32 8.69 -6.21
CA ASP A 70 -15.61 9.90 -7.00
C ASP A 70 -16.35 9.62 -8.28
N GLU A 71 -16.06 8.50 -8.94
CA GLU A 71 -16.77 8.12 -10.15
C GLU A 71 -18.24 7.82 -9.85
N ARG A 72 -18.51 7.29 -8.66
CA ARG A 72 -19.87 7.10 -8.15
C ARG A 72 -20.56 8.39 -7.85
N ARG A 73 -19.92 9.20 -7.00
CA ARG A 73 -20.48 10.47 -6.54
C ARG A 73 -20.80 11.41 -7.70
N ASN A 74 -19.97 11.40 -8.75
CA ASN A 74 -20.16 12.26 -9.93
C ASN A 74 -20.98 11.60 -11.05
N GLY A 75 -21.49 10.38 -10.86
CA GLY A 75 -22.28 9.65 -11.86
C GLY A 75 -21.50 9.21 -13.11
N THR A 76 -20.18 9.44 -13.15
CA THR A 76 -19.33 9.05 -14.29
C THR A 76 -19.10 7.53 -14.34
N GLU A 77 -19.43 6.80 -13.27
CA GLU A 77 -19.49 5.33 -13.29
C GLU A 77 -20.45 4.83 -14.39
N VAL A 78 -21.57 5.53 -14.65
CA VAL A 78 -22.53 5.15 -15.70
C VAL A 78 -21.91 5.25 -17.10
N LEU A 79 -21.14 6.32 -17.34
CA LEU A 79 -20.43 6.52 -18.61
C LEU A 79 -19.35 5.47 -18.85
N LEU A 80 -18.67 5.03 -17.79
CA LEU A 80 -17.68 3.95 -17.89
C LEU A 80 -18.34 2.59 -18.13
N ARG A 81 -19.53 2.35 -17.58
CA ARG A 81 -20.30 1.11 -17.78
C ARG A 81 -20.88 0.97 -19.19
N THR A 82 -21.22 2.08 -19.84
CA THR A 82 -21.71 2.09 -21.23
C THR A 82 -20.57 2.08 -22.25
N SER A 83 -19.34 2.40 -21.82
CA SER A 83 -18.18 2.30 -22.69
C SER A 83 -17.86 0.83 -23.06
N PRO A 84 -17.33 0.55 -24.26
CA PRO A 84 -17.01 -0.80 -24.72
C PRO A 84 -15.76 -1.39 -24.02
N VAL A 85 -15.37 -0.87 -22.85
CA VAL A 85 -14.19 -1.29 -22.11
C VAL A 85 -14.62 -2.24 -20.99
N PRO A 86 -14.05 -3.46 -20.91
CA PRO A 86 -14.43 -4.40 -19.86
C PRO A 86 -13.92 -3.94 -18.48
N MET A 87 -14.71 -4.22 -17.43
CA MET A 87 -14.54 -3.65 -16.09
C MET A 87 -13.19 -4.00 -15.44
N TRP A 88 -12.72 -5.24 -15.62
CA TRP A 88 -11.41 -5.67 -15.14
C TRP A 88 -10.26 -4.77 -15.65
N LYS A 89 -10.37 -4.23 -16.87
CA LYS A 89 -9.37 -3.29 -17.42
C LYS A 89 -9.40 -1.92 -16.75
N VAL A 90 -10.56 -1.50 -16.21
CA VAL A 90 -10.71 -0.24 -15.48
C VAL A 90 -10.13 -0.38 -14.09
N VAL A 91 -10.53 -1.42 -13.35
CA VAL A 91 -10.06 -1.66 -11.97
C VAL A 91 -8.55 -1.90 -11.93
N LEU A 92 -8.02 -2.73 -12.82
CA LEU A 92 -6.56 -2.95 -12.90
C LEU A 92 -5.82 -1.68 -13.30
N GLY A 93 -6.38 -0.85 -14.19
CA GLY A 93 -5.78 0.44 -14.54
C GLY A 93 -5.64 1.37 -13.34
N LYS A 94 -6.66 1.45 -12.49
CA LYS A 94 -6.67 2.25 -11.24
C LYS A 94 -5.71 1.69 -10.20
N TYR A 95 -5.69 0.37 -10.03
CA TYR A 95 -4.74 -0.30 -9.12
C TYR A 95 -3.30 -0.07 -9.56
N PHE A 96 -2.95 -0.29 -10.82
CA PHE A 96 -1.59 -0.04 -11.30
C PHE A 96 -1.20 1.43 -11.22
N ALA A 97 -2.12 2.37 -11.48
CA ALA A 97 -1.83 3.81 -11.36
C ALA A 97 -1.51 4.22 -9.91
N SER A 98 -2.28 3.73 -8.93
CA SER A 98 -1.98 3.96 -7.51
C SER A 98 -0.71 3.26 -7.05
N LEU A 99 -0.46 2.03 -7.52
CA LEU A 99 0.75 1.28 -7.24
C LEU A 99 2.01 2.01 -7.74
N THR A 100 1.95 2.60 -8.93
CA THR A 100 3.07 3.36 -9.50
C THR A 100 3.29 4.69 -8.80
N LEU A 101 2.23 5.38 -8.36
CA LEU A 101 2.38 6.59 -7.53
C LEU A 101 3.08 6.23 -6.22
N TYR A 102 2.68 5.12 -5.59
CA TYR A 102 3.35 4.61 -4.40
C TYR A 102 4.81 4.18 -4.68
N ALA A 103 5.08 3.55 -5.83
CA ALA A 103 6.45 3.22 -6.24
C ALA A 103 7.33 4.47 -6.38
N ILE A 104 6.79 5.56 -6.93
CA ILE A 104 7.49 6.85 -7.01
C ILE A 104 7.75 7.41 -5.62
N MET A 105 6.76 7.39 -4.73
CA MET A 105 6.92 7.79 -3.33
C MET A 105 8.05 7.01 -2.65
N LEU A 106 8.12 5.69 -2.88
CA LEU A 106 9.20 4.85 -2.36
C LEU A 106 10.55 5.15 -2.98
N ALA A 107 10.61 5.33 -4.29
CA ALA A 107 11.85 5.69 -4.98
C ALA A 107 12.42 7.02 -4.44
N LEU A 108 11.56 8.00 -4.14
CA LEU A 108 11.98 9.26 -3.54
C LEU A 108 12.60 9.05 -2.14
N THR A 109 12.07 8.12 -1.33
CA THR A 109 12.67 7.83 -0.01
C THR A 109 14.05 7.19 -0.08
N ALA A 110 14.51 6.73 -1.25
CA ALA A 110 15.88 6.23 -1.43
C ALA A 110 16.94 7.30 -1.16
N ILE A 111 16.56 8.59 -1.11
CA ILE A 111 17.45 9.67 -0.67
C ILE A 111 18.00 9.41 0.74
N TYR A 112 17.22 8.83 1.66
CA TYR A 112 17.66 8.59 3.04
C TYR A 112 18.82 7.59 3.19
N PRO A 113 18.75 6.36 2.64
CA PRO A 113 19.90 5.45 2.68
C PRO A 113 21.09 5.98 1.86
N ILE A 114 20.86 6.77 0.81
CA ILE A 114 21.95 7.43 0.08
C ILE A 114 22.67 8.42 1.00
N LEU A 115 21.93 9.24 1.76
CA LEU A 115 22.54 10.18 2.73
C LEU A 115 23.38 9.46 3.78
N MET A 116 22.98 8.26 4.23
CA MET A 116 23.78 7.47 5.17
C MET A 116 25.16 7.09 4.64
N THR A 117 25.28 6.78 3.35
CA THR A 117 26.58 6.43 2.74
C THR A 117 27.59 7.55 2.82
N PHE A 118 27.13 8.81 2.87
CA PHE A 118 28.00 9.98 3.01
C PHE A 118 28.30 10.35 4.46
N MET A 119 27.50 9.85 5.41
CA MET A 119 27.60 10.20 6.83
C MET A 119 28.37 9.17 7.66
N THR A 120 28.58 7.96 7.16
CA THR A 120 29.22 6.87 7.91
C THR A 120 30.00 5.96 6.96
N ASP A 121 31.24 5.60 7.30
CA ASP A 121 32.08 4.70 6.48
C ASP A 121 31.46 3.29 6.33
N ASP A 122 30.69 2.85 7.34
CA ASP A 122 29.90 1.60 7.34
C ASP A 122 28.48 1.78 6.78
N GLY A 123 28.14 2.96 6.26
CA GLY A 123 26.79 3.35 5.79
C GLY A 123 26.36 2.71 4.48
N VAL A 124 26.98 1.62 4.05
CA VAL A 124 26.71 0.98 2.76
C VAL A 124 25.33 0.31 2.78
N PRO A 125 24.49 0.47 1.73
CA PRO A 125 23.19 -0.18 1.65
C PRO A 125 23.35 -1.69 1.75
N THR A 126 22.96 -2.25 2.90
CA THR A 126 23.08 -3.68 3.18
C THR A 126 21.93 -4.44 2.51
N ALA A 127 22.08 -5.76 2.34
CA ALA A 127 20.99 -6.65 1.92
C ALA A 127 19.70 -6.44 2.73
N LYS A 128 19.80 -6.06 4.01
CA LYS A 128 18.67 -5.69 4.88
C LYS A 128 17.91 -4.46 4.39
N THR A 129 18.60 -3.42 3.92
CA THR A 129 17.99 -2.20 3.39
C THR A 129 17.22 -2.51 2.12
N PHE A 130 17.83 -3.25 1.19
CA PHE A 130 17.17 -3.68 -0.04
C PHE A 130 15.95 -4.58 0.24
N GLY A 131 16.13 -5.59 1.11
CA GLY A 131 15.05 -6.45 1.56
C GLY A 131 13.93 -5.68 2.24
N GLY A 132 14.25 -4.67 3.04
CA GLY A 132 13.29 -3.74 3.65
C GLY A 132 12.45 -2.99 2.61
N TYR A 133 13.07 -2.45 1.55
CA TYR A 133 12.34 -1.80 0.45
C TYR A 133 11.41 -2.77 -0.30
N VAL A 134 11.87 -3.99 -0.58
CA VAL A 134 11.05 -5.03 -1.22
C VAL A 134 9.86 -5.40 -0.33
N ALA A 135 10.10 -5.62 0.97
CA ALA A 135 9.05 -5.92 1.95
C ALA A 135 8.01 -4.80 1.99
N PHE A 136 8.48 -3.55 2.05
CA PHE A 136 7.64 -2.37 2.17
C PHE A 136 6.82 -2.13 0.90
N PHE A 137 7.41 -2.31 -0.28
CA PHE A 137 6.69 -2.26 -1.55
C PHE A 137 5.59 -3.32 -1.64
N LEU A 138 5.89 -4.58 -1.30
CA LEU A 138 4.92 -5.68 -1.34
C LEU A 138 3.79 -5.49 -0.32
N LEU A 139 4.12 -5.02 0.89
CA LEU A 139 3.13 -4.70 1.92
C LEU A 139 2.22 -3.56 1.45
N GLY A 140 2.78 -2.48 0.94
CA GLY A 140 2.03 -1.34 0.42
C GLY A 140 1.13 -1.71 -0.78
N ALA A 141 1.61 -2.54 -1.70
CA ALA A 141 0.81 -3.07 -2.80
C ALA A 141 -0.43 -3.83 -2.30
N THR A 142 -0.24 -4.65 -1.26
CA THR A 142 -1.32 -5.40 -0.62
C THR A 142 -2.32 -4.47 0.05
N TYR A 143 -1.84 -3.45 0.78
CA TYR A 143 -2.69 -2.46 1.44
C TYR A 143 -3.46 -1.60 0.43
N LEU A 144 -2.87 -1.25 -0.72
CA LEU A 144 -3.57 -0.58 -1.82
C LEU A 144 -4.70 -1.44 -2.38
N ALA A 145 -4.45 -2.73 -2.60
CA ALA A 145 -5.47 -3.64 -3.12
C ALA A 145 -6.67 -3.76 -2.16
N ILE A 146 -6.41 -3.88 -0.85
CA ILE A 146 -7.45 -3.92 0.19
C ILE A 146 -8.20 -2.59 0.26
N SER A 147 -7.48 -1.47 0.20
CA SER A 147 -8.10 -0.14 0.29
C SER A 147 -8.96 0.19 -0.92
N LEU A 148 -8.54 -0.24 -2.12
CA LEU A 148 -9.32 -0.15 -3.35
C LEU A 148 -10.59 -1.01 -3.26
N PHE A 149 -10.48 -2.21 -2.68
CA PHE A 149 -11.66 -3.03 -2.41
C PHE A 149 -12.61 -2.35 -1.43
N ALA A 150 -12.11 -1.76 -0.34
CA ALA A 150 -12.93 -1.03 0.63
C ALA A 150 -13.65 0.17 -0.01
N SER A 151 -12.98 0.94 -0.88
CA SER A 151 -13.60 2.09 -1.56
C SER A 151 -14.71 1.67 -2.54
N SER A 152 -14.69 0.42 -3.01
CA SER A 152 -15.74 -0.13 -3.87
C SER A 152 -17.09 -0.37 -3.18
N PHE A 153 -17.22 -0.17 -1.86
CA PHE A 153 -18.50 -0.32 -1.17
C PHE A 153 -19.32 0.96 -1.03
N THR A 154 -18.68 2.12 -1.14
CA THR A 154 -19.30 3.41 -0.80
C THR A 154 -19.16 4.43 -1.92
N GLU A 155 -19.97 5.48 -1.84
CA GLU A 155 -19.98 6.62 -2.77
C GLU A 155 -19.32 7.85 -2.13
N SER A 156 -19.15 7.84 -0.80
CA SER A 156 -18.49 8.93 -0.08
C SER A 156 -17.00 8.66 0.07
N GLN A 157 -16.16 9.58 -0.43
CA GLN A 157 -14.70 9.54 -0.25
C GLN A 157 -14.31 9.35 1.22
N VAL A 158 -14.99 10.07 2.13
CA VAL A 158 -14.71 10.04 3.57
C VAL A 158 -15.13 8.72 4.20
N VAL A 159 -16.22 8.10 3.74
CA VAL A 159 -16.60 6.78 4.25
C VAL A 159 -15.64 5.71 3.72
N ALA A 160 -15.24 5.80 2.44
CA ALA A 160 -14.23 4.91 1.86
C ALA A 160 -12.92 5.00 2.66
N ALA A 161 -12.63 6.22 3.11
CA ALA A 161 -11.46 6.56 3.87
C ALA A 161 -11.35 5.76 5.14
N ILE A 162 -12.35 5.98 5.98
CA ILE A 162 -12.44 5.46 7.32
C ILE A 162 -12.57 3.94 7.25
N SER A 163 -13.37 3.41 6.32
CA SER A 163 -13.50 1.96 6.14
C SER A 163 -12.17 1.29 5.77
N GLY A 164 -11.39 1.90 4.86
CA GLY A 164 -10.08 1.38 4.48
C GLY A 164 -9.10 1.39 5.66
N ILE A 165 -9.05 2.49 6.41
CA ILE A 165 -8.20 2.64 7.59
C ILE A 165 -8.55 1.59 8.65
N VAL A 166 -9.84 1.43 8.96
CA VAL A 166 -10.31 0.46 9.96
C VAL A 166 -9.92 -0.97 9.56
N VAL A 167 -10.15 -1.35 8.29
CA VAL A 167 -9.79 -2.69 7.79
C VAL A 167 -8.28 -2.92 7.87
N LEU A 168 -7.46 -1.94 7.46
CA LEU A 168 -6.01 -2.09 7.52
C LEU A 168 -5.46 -2.10 8.95
N LEU A 169 -6.03 -1.32 9.88
CA LEU A 169 -5.64 -1.36 11.29
C LEU A 169 -5.95 -2.72 11.92
N VAL A 170 -7.11 -3.31 11.63
CA VAL A 170 -7.45 -4.66 12.11
C VAL A 170 -6.43 -5.67 11.58
N LEU A 171 -6.08 -5.60 10.29
CA LEU A 171 -5.08 -6.50 9.70
C LEU A 171 -3.66 -6.30 10.26
N TYR A 172 -3.30 -5.05 10.59
CA TYR A 172 -2.02 -4.71 11.22
C TYR A 172 -1.91 -5.35 12.62
N TYR A 173 -2.93 -5.19 13.47
CA TYR A 173 -2.95 -5.77 14.82
C TYR A 173 -3.29 -7.26 14.87
N MET A 174 -3.68 -7.86 13.74
CA MET A 174 -4.11 -9.25 13.64
C MET A 174 -3.06 -10.24 14.15
N GLN A 175 -1.78 -9.96 13.93
CA GLN A 175 -0.68 -10.78 14.44
C GLN A 175 -0.66 -10.78 15.98
N SER A 176 -0.74 -9.60 16.60
CA SER A 176 -0.74 -9.45 18.06
C SER A 176 -1.99 -10.06 18.68
N ILE A 177 -3.17 -9.83 18.10
CA ILE A 177 -4.44 -10.40 18.54
C ILE A 177 -4.38 -11.94 18.47
N GLY A 178 -3.88 -12.48 17.36
CA GLY A 178 -3.73 -13.93 17.19
C GLY A 178 -2.75 -14.55 18.19
N ALA A 179 -1.68 -13.83 18.55
CA ALA A 179 -0.75 -14.26 19.60
C ALA A 179 -1.41 -14.30 20.98
N SER A 180 -2.25 -13.33 21.32
CA SER A 180 -2.95 -13.28 22.60
C SER A 180 -4.05 -14.34 22.75
N ILE A 181 -4.78 -14.66 21.67
CA ILE A 181 -5.84 -15.68 21.70
C ILE A 181 -5.26 -17.10 21.81
N GLY A 182 -4.15 -17.36 21.12
CA GLY A 182 -3.54 -18.68 21.06
C GLY A 182 -4.39 -19.73 20.32
N GLY A 183 -3.94 -20.99 20.38
CA GLY A 183 -4.61 -22.12 19.75
C GLY A 183 -4.68 -22.08 18.21
N LYS A 184 -5.55 -22.92 17.63
CA LYS A 184 -5.71 -23.03 16.16
C LYS A 184 -6.27 -21.75 15.55
N PHE A 185 -7.18 -21.06 16.25
CA PHE A 185 -7.77 -19.81 15.77
C PHE A 185 -6.72 -18.68 15.74
N GLY A 186 -5.92 -18.54 16.80
CA GLY A 186 -4.80 -17.60 16.83
C GLY A 186 -3.78 -17.84 15.70
N ALA A 187 -3.49 -19.10 15.39
CA ALA A 187 -2.60 -19.46 14.27
C ALA A 187 -3.14 -19.02 12.91
N VAL A 188 -4.45 -19.19 12.66
CA VAL A 188 -5.11 -18.70 11.43
C VAL A 188 -5.04 -17.18 11.35
N LEU A 189 -5.29 -16.48 12.47
CA LEU A 189 -5.23 -15.02 12.50
C LEU A 189 -3.83 -14.51 12.14
N GLN A 190 -2.80 -15.10 12.76
CA GLN A 190 -1.42 -14.75 12.45
C GLN A 190 -1.00 -15.13 11.03
N TRP A 191 -1.56 -16.20 10.45
CA TRP A 191 -1.26 -16.60 9.08
C TRP A 191 -1.85 -15.64 8.04
N LEU A 192 -3.00 -15.02 8.33
CA LEU A 192 -3.59 -14.02 7.43
C LEU A 192 -2.88 -12.66 7.51
N SER A 193 -2.18 -12.36 8.61
CA SER A 193 -1.50 -11.08 8.80
C SER A 193 -0.39 -10.87 7.74
N PRO A 194 -0.48 -9.82 6.91
CA PRO A 194 0.59 -9.49 5.97
C PRO A 194 1.88 -9.07 6.70
N LEU A 195 1.74 -8.35 7.83
CA LEU A 195 2.86 -7.83 8.61
C LEU A 195 3.81 -8.92 9.10
N ARG A 196 3.30 -10.11 9.45
CA ARG A 196 4.11 -11.24 9.91
C ARG A 196 5.22 -11.63 8.92
N ARG A 197 4.96 -11.49 7.62
CA ARG A 197 5.88 -11.86 6.54
C ARG A 197 6.85 -10.75 6.17
N TYR A 198 6.71 -9.57 6.78
CA TYR A 198 7.61 -8.43 6.55
C TYR A 198 9.02 -8.74 7.03
N SER A 199 9.16 -9.43 8.18
CA SER A 199 10.45 -9.77 8.79
C SER A 199 11.32 -10.66 7.92
N ASP A 200 10.72 -11.53 7.11
CA ASP A 200 11.44 -12.46 6.22
C ASP A 200 12.33 -11.71 5.23
N PHE A 201 11.86 -10.54 4.78
CA PHE A 201 12.56 -9.69 3.83
C PHE A 201 13.38 -8.61 4.52
N SER A 202 12.87 -8.02 5.60
CA SER A 202 13.55 -6.91 6.30
C SER A 202 14.88 -7.32 6.94
N LEU A 203 15.06 -8.61 7.24
CA LEU A 203 16.31 -9.19 7.73
C LEU A 203 17.33 -9.52 6.63
N GLY A 204 17.02 -9.21 5.36
CA GLY A 204 17.87 -9.49 4.20
C GLY A 204 17.68 -10.88 3.60
N GLY A 205 16.68 -11.64 4.07
CA GLY A 205 16.26 -12.90 3.48
C GLY A 205 15.37 -12.69 2.25
N PHE A 206 15.30 -13.70 1.38
CA PHE A 206 14.34 -13.71 0.28
C PHE A 206 13.50 -14.99 0.36
N ASN A 207 12.26 -14.85 0.84
CA ASN A 207 11.34 -15.97 0.99
C ASN A 207 10.29 -15.99 -0.13
N PHE A 208 10.38 -16.97 -1.03
CA PHE A 208 9.43 -17.16 -2.13
C PHE A 208 7.98 -17.36 -1.66
N ALA A 209 7.77 -18.03 -0.52
CA ALA A 209 6.43 -18.23 0.03
C ALA A 209 5.78 -16.90 0.44
N SER A 210 6.58 -16.00 1.00
CA SER A 210 6.10 -14.68 1.43
C SER A 210 5.83 -13.78 0.23
N LEU A 211 6.64 -13.84 -0.83
CA LEU A 211 6.37 -13.14 -2.08
C LEU A 211 5.08 -13.66 -2.74
N PHE A 212 4.91 -14.98 -2.82
CA PHE A 212 3.71 -15.58 -3.38
C PHE A 212 2.45 -15.18 -2.59
N PHE A 213 2.53 -15.11 -1.26
CA PHE A 213 1.43 -14.64 -0.42
C PHE A 213 1.04 -13.19 -0.76
N TYR A 214 1.98 -12.25 -0.80
CA TYR A 214 1.66 -10.85 -1.10
C TYR A 214 1.03 -10.67 -2.48
N VAL A 215 1.57 -11.35 -3.50
CA VAL A 215 1.06 -11.27 -4.87
C VAL A 215 -0.33 -11.89 -4.99
N SER A 216 -0.52 -13.10 -4.45
CA SER A 216 -1.81 -13.79 -4.49
C SER A 216 -2.89 -13.06 -3.70
N PHE A 217 -2.56 -12.53 -2.51
CA PHE A 217 -3.51 -11.78 -1.69
C PHE A 217 -3.91 -10.46 -2.36
N SER A 218 -2.96 -9.74 -2.94
CA SER A 218 -3.24 -8.53 -3.72
C SER A 218 -4.13 -8.83 -4.93
N ALA A 219 -3.81 -9.89 -5.68
CA ALA A 219 -4.60 -10.33 -6.83
C ALA A 219 -6.02 -10.72 -6.43
N MET A 220 -6.19 -11.43 -5.31
CA MET A 220 -7.49 -11.81 -4.76
C MET A 220 -8.34 -10.58 -4.40
N MET A 221 -7.76 -9.58 -3.73
CA MET A 221 -8.48 -8.35 -3.36
C MET A 221 -8.88 -7.51 -4.58
N VAL A 222 -7.99 -7.42 -5.58
CA VAL A 222 -8.33 -6.77 -6.87
C VAL A 222 -9.44 -7.54 -7.59
N PHE A 223 -9.39 -8.88 -7.58
CA PHE A 223 -10.43 -9.72 -8.17
C PHE A 223 -11.79 -9.52 -7.48
N PHE A 224 -11.84 -9.47 -6.15
CA PHE A 224 -13.07 -9.15 -5.43
C PHE A 224 -13.59 -7.74 -5.73
N THR A 225 -12.69 -6.78 -5.95
CA THR A 225 -13.07 -5.44 -6.41
C THR A 225 -13.75 -5.50 -7.78
N ILE A 226 -13.21 -6.28 -8.72
CA ILE A 226 -13.79 -6.47 -10.06
C ILE A 226 -15.19 -7.08 -9.93
N LEU A 227 -15.33 -8.18 -9.18
CA LEU A 227 -16.62 -8.84 -8.97
C LEU A 227 -17.66 -7.91 -8.34
N ASN A 228 -17.27 -7.12 -7.33
CA ASN A 228 -18.18 -6.20 -6.66
C ASN A 228 -18.68 -5.11 -7.62
N VAL A 229 -17.82 -4.61 -8.51
CA VAL A 229 -18.24 -3.61 -9.50
C VAL A 229 -19.05 -4.24 -10.65
N GLU A 230 -18.69 -5.43 -11.11
CA GLU A 230 -19.45 -6.15 -12.14
C GLU A 230 -20.86 -6.54 -11.68
N ARG A 231 -21.00 -7.04 -10.45
CA ARG A 231 -22.32 -7.39 -9.86
C ARG A 231 -23.31 -6.23 -9.94
N ARG A 232 -22.83 -5.01 -9.71
CA ARG A 232 -23.67 -3.81 -9.75
C ARG A 232 -24.08 -3.40 -11.16
N ARG A 233 -23.46 -3.95 -12.23
CA ARG A 233 -23.87 -3.71 -13.63
C ARG A 233 -25.18 -4.40 -13.99
N TRP A 234 -25.52 -5.48 -13.28
CA TRP A 234 -26.71 -6.29 -13.52
C TRP A 234 -27.92 -5.87 -12.66
N GLN A 235 -27.74 -4.85 -11.83
CA GLN A 235 -28.80 -4.17 -11.07
C GLN A 235 -29.12 -2.85 -11.74
#